data_AF-A0A6I1HKE2-F1
#
_entry.id   AF-A0A6I1HKE2-F1
#
_cell.length_a   1.000
_cell.length_b   1.000
_cell.length_c   1.000
_cell.angle_alpha   90.00
_cell.angle_beta   90.00
_cell.angle_gamma   90.00
#
_symmetry.space_group_name_H-M   'P 1'
#
loop_
_entity.id
_entity.type
_entity.pdbx_description
1 polymer ?
#
loop_
_entity_poly.entity_id
_entity_poly.type
_entity_poly.pdbx_seq_one_letter_code
_entity_poly.pdbx_strand_id
1 'polypeptide(L)'
;MGRRAPDDEHRARDAAPRYLKDNDTPLALAWRVISSRYRSMRDKASRDFMRRTLRIGISARIFHPEPGATGLRSKNLQYLEESIAQWVMSRDVLVFMIPTVNTSGQLHPSNITLRHYARHLDGLVLQGGADVSPQTYSEAATRPEWNGDRARDLYELELLHEFVDAGKPVLGICRGCQLINVGFGGTLYQDIASDVEGATSHVNDLYDRHRHTIVFPKGSSLAGLFPKTGEALVNSIHHQSVKDLGRDITVEAYSQGDNIVEAIRYQRARFVMGLQWHPEFHSAGGVELLDCTPILDNFLRAARETRF
;
A
#
# COMPACT_ATOMS: atom_id res chain seq x y z
N MET A 1 -45.75 35.17 -71.72
CA MET A 1 -46.99 34.54 -71.19
C MET A 1 -46.63 33.12 -70.76
N GLY A 2 -46.61 32.69 -69.51
CA GLY A 2 -46.94 33.29 -68.22
C GLY A 2 -46.53 32.37 -67.05
N ARG A 3 -46.32 33.04 -65.90
CA ARG A 3 -46.39 32.60 -64.48
C ARG A 3 -45.38 31.56 -63.94
N ARG A 4 -44.35 32.10 -63.27
CA ARG A 4 -43.60 31.47 -62.17
C ARG A 4 -44.45 31.46 -60.89
N ALA A 5 -44.31 30.42 -60.08
CA ALA A 5 -44.91 30.25 -58.75
C ALA A 5 -44.22 31.14 -57.69
N PRO A 6 -44.90 31.49 -56.58
CA PRO A 6 -44.27 32.08 -55.41
C PRO A 6 -44.11 31.08 -54.23
N ASP A 7 -42.92 31.14 -53.65
CA ASP A 7 -42.57 31.19 -52.21
C ASP A 7 -43.10 30.13 -51.24
N ASP A 8 -42.18 29.26 -50.84
CA ASP A 8 -42.30 28.29 -49.74
C ASP A 8 -41.43 28.80 -48.57
N GLU A 9 -41.97 29.71 -47.75
CA GLU A 9 -41.31 30.23 -46.54
C GLU A 9 -42.32 30.34 -45.39
N HIS A 10 -42.60 29.22 -44.68
CA HIS A 10 -42.98 29.22 -43.26
C HIS A 10 -43.29 27.81 -42.73
N ARG A 11 -42.37 27.23 -41.94
CA ARG A 11 -42.69 26.45 -40.72
C ARG A 11 -41.42 26.05 -39.97
N ALA A 12 -40.95 26.95 -39.12
CA ALA A 12 -40.08 26.60 -38.01
C ALA A 12 -40.47 27.49 -36.83
N ARG A 13 -41.24 26.96 -35.87
CA ARG A 13 -41.32 27.38 -34.47
C ARG A 13 -42.26 26.47 -33.69
N ASP A 14 -41.89 26.27 -32.43
CA ASP A 14 -42.60 25.58 -31.34
C ASP A 14 -42.42 24.05 -31.21
N ALA A 15 -41.17 23.63 -31.03
CA ALA A 15 -40.88 22.43 -30.22
C ALA A 15 -40.49 22.88 -28.82
N ALA A 16 -41.33 22.62 -27.82
CA ALA A 16 -41.04 22.92 -26.42
C ALA A 16 -39.74 22.22 -25.98
N PRO A 17 -38.89 22.87 -25.17
CA PRO A 17 -37.62 22.29 -24.77
C PRO A 17 -37.84 21.03 -23.92
N ARG A 18 -37.04 20.01 -24.20
CA ARG A 18 -37.12 18.59 -23.77
C ARG A 18 -37.14 18.30 -22.26
N TYR A 19 -37.22 19.33 -21.41
CA TYR A 19 -37.31 19.22 -19.95
C TYR A 19 -38.70 19.52 -19.38
N LEU A 20 -39.64 20.03 -20.17
CA LEU A 20 -41.01 20.29 -19.70
C LEU A 20 -41.82 18.98 -19.77
N LYS A 21 -42.39 18.56 -18.63
CA LYS A 21 -43.43 17.52 -18.61
C LYS A 21 -44.80 18.21 -18.56
N ASP A 22 -45.80 17.64 -19.24
CA ASP A 22 -47.17 18.14 -19.15
C ASP A 22 -47.64 18.09 -17.68
N ASN A 23 -48.02 19.27 -17.14
CA ASN A 23 -48.37 19.58 -15.74
C ASN A 23 -47.24 20.01 -14.77
N ASP A 24 -46.06 20.44 -15.24
CA ASP A 24 -45.03 21.02 -14.34
C ASP A 24 -45.49 22.40 -13.77
N THR A 25 -45.66 22.51 -12.45
CA THR A 25 -45.88 23.80 -11.78
C THR A 25 -44.57 24.61 -11.68
N PRO A 26 -44.61 25.96 -11.66
CA PRO A 26 -43.39 26.79 -11.55
C PRO A 26 -42.52 26.46 -10.32
N LEU A 27 -43.17 26.09 -9.21
CA LEU A 27 -42.53 25.65 -7.98
C LEU A 27 -41.82 24.29 -8.14
N ALA A 28 -42.43 23.32 -8.82
CA ALA A 28 -41.82 22.01 -9.09
C ALA A 28 -40.59 22.14 -10.00
N LEU A 29 -40.68 23.01 -11.02
CA LEU A 29 -39.56 23.31 -11.90
C LEU A 29 -38.40 23.96 -11.14
N ALA A 30 -38.68 24.95 -10.29
CA ALA A 30 -37.69 25.61 -9.45
C ALA A 30 -36.99 24.64 -8.49
N TRP A 31 -37.74 23.76 -7.83
CA TRP A 31 -37.18 22.72 -6.95
C TRP A 31 -36.29 21.72 -7.70
N ARG A 32 -36.66 21.34 -8.92
CA ARG A 32 -35.87 20.40 -9.73
C ARG A 32 -34.54 21.02 -10.18
N VAL A 33 -34.55 22.31 -10.52
CA VAL A 33 -33.33 23.06 -10.85
C VAL A 33 -32.44 23.22 -9.62
N ILE A 34 -33.00 23.59 -8.46
CA ILE A 34 -32.25 23.73 -7.21
C ILE A 34 -31.65 22.40 -6.77
N SER A 35 -32.43 21.32 -6.77
CA SER A 35 -31.95 19.98 -6.39
C SER A 35 -30.94 19.42 -7.39
N SER A 36 -31.09 19.68 -8.70
CA SER A 36 -30.09 19.33 -9.72
C SER A 36 -28.78 20.08 -9.51
N ARG A 37 -28.84 21.39 -9.21
CA ARG A 37 -27.65 22.19 -8.87
C ARG A 37 -26.97 21.69 -7.61
N TYR A 38 -27.74 21.37 -6.57
CA TYR A 38 -27.20 20.79 -5.33
C TYR A 38 -26.52 19.44 -5.59
N ARG A 39 -27.15 18.56 -6.38
CA ARG A 39 -26.56 17.27 -6.78
C ARG A 39 -25.28 17.46 -7.58
N SER A 40 -25.29 18.34 -8.58
CA SER A 40 -24.12 18.67 -9.40
C SER A 40 -22.98 19.27 -8.59
N MET A 41 -23.27 20.16 -7.64
CA MET A 41 -22.28 20.70 -6.71
C MET A 41 -21.73 19.61 -5.78
N ARG A 42 -22.57 18.72 -5.26
CA ARG A 42 -22.16 17.58 -4.44
C ARG A 42 -21.27 16.61 -5.22
N ASP A 43 -21.65 16.32 -6.47
CA ASP A 43 -20.87 15.45 -7.37
C ASP A 43 -19.56 16.12 -7.79
N LYS A 44 -19.54 17.45 -7.96
CA LYS A 44 -18.31 18.21 -8.21
C LYS A 44 -17.39 18.23 -6.98
N ALA A 45 -17.91 18.50 -5.79
CA ALA A 45 -17.15 18.46 -4.55
C ALA A 45 -16.63 17.04 -4.26
N SER A 46 -17.45 16.00 -4.49
CA SER A 46 -17.04 14.60 -4.38
C SER A 46 -15.95 14.26 -5.41
N ARG A 47 -16.03 14.76 -6.65
CA ARG A 47 -14.99 14.60 -7.67
C ARG A 47 -13.71 15.35 -7.32
N ASP A 48 -13.80 16.57 -6.80
CA ASP A 48 -12.62 17.35 -6.38
C ASP A 48 -11.95 16.75 -5.15
N PHE A 49 -12.73 16.20 -4.21
CA PHE A 49 -12.22 15.42 -3.08
C PHE A 49 -11.52 14.12 -3.56
N MET A 50 -12.14 13.41 -4.52
CA MET A 50 -11.54 12.23 -5.16
C MET A 50 -10.32 12.56 -6.04
N ARG A 51 -10.16 13.82 -6.49
CA ARG A 51 -9.06 14.29 -7.34
C ARG A 51 -7.86 14.83 -6.58
N ARG A 52 -7.95 15.07 -5.26
CA ARG A 52 -6.77 15.50 -4.51
C ARG A 52 -5.77 14.34 -4.43
N THR A 53 -4.62 14.55 -5.06
CA THR A 53 -3.51 13.59 -5.05
C THR A 53 -3.17 13.16 -3.62
N LEU A 54 -3.08 11.86 -3.40
CA LEU A 54 -2.68 11.29 -2.10
C LEU A 54 -1.18 11.48 -1.90
N ARG A 55 -0.77 11.67 -0.66
CA ARG A 55 0.64 11.76 -0.25
C ARG A 55 1.00 10.49 0.49
N ILE A 56 1.72 9.57 -0.14
CA ILE A 56 2.09 8.29 0.45
C ILE A 56 3.56 8.35 0.88
N GLY A 57 3.81 8.04 2.15
CA GLY A 57 5.16 7.89 2.67
C GLY A 57 5.71 6.51 2.38
N ILE A 58 6.98 6.43 1.99
CA ILE A 58 7.73 5.18 1.96
C ILE A 58 8.93 5.31 2.90
N SER A 59 9.08 4.39 3.86
CA SER A 59 10.22 4.41 4.79
C SER A 59 11.53 4.23 4.04
N ALA A 60 12.56 5.02 4.34
CA ALA A 60 13.89 4.84 3.74
C ALA A 60 14.58 3.53 4.17
N ARG A 61 15.35 2.93 3.25
CA ARG A 61 16.36 1.92 3.58
C ARG A 61 17.63 2.62 4.07
N ILE A 62 18.38 1.94 4.93
CA ILE A 62 19.67 2.42 5.43
C ILE A 62 20.78 1.58 4.80
N PHE A 63 21.75 2.24 4.21
CA PHE A 63 23.03 1.64 3.85
C PHE A 63 24.04 2.04 4.93
N HIS A 64 24.59 1.06 5.63
CA HIS A 64 25.61 1.26 6.64
C HIS A 64 27.00 1.28 6.00
N PRO A 65 27.92 2.14 6.47
CA PRO A 65 29.24 2.28 5.89
C PRO A 65 30.06 0.99 6.00
N GLU A 66 30.74 0.65 4.92
CA GLU A 66 31.60 -0.52 4.88
C GLU A 66 32.99 -0.23 5.47
N PRO A 67 33.54 -1.13 6.31
CA PRO A 67 34.88 -0.96 6.86
C PRO A 67 35.94 -0.79 5.77
N GLY A 68 36.73 0.29 5.85
CA GLY A 68 37.81 0.57 4.89
C GLY A 68 37.37 1.14 3.55
N ALA A 69 36.06 1.34 3.32
CA ALA A 69 35.58 1.99 2.12
C ALA A 69 35.84 3.50 2.11
N THR A 70 35.88 4.10 0.92
CA THR A 70 35.95 5.56 0.73
C THR A 70 34.73 6.04 -0.08
N GLY A 71 34.50 7.36 -0.10
CA GLY A 71 33.43 7.95 -0.91
C GLY A 71 32.03 7.73 -0.33
N LEU A 72 31.08 7.27 -1.16
CA LEU A 72 29.69 7.03 -0.75
C LEU A 72 29.56 5.81 0.17
N ARG A 73 30.34 4.75 -0.08
CA ARG A 73 30.31 3.51 0.70
C ARG A 73 30.85 3.67 2.13
N SER A 74 31.50 4.80 2.43
CA SER A 74 32.00 5.14 3.77
C SER A 74 31.02 6.00 4.59
N LYS A 75 29.80 6.22 4.09
CA LYS A 75 28.78 7.08 4.73
C LYS A 75 27.54 6.27 5.05
N ASN A 76 26.78 6.74 6.05
CA ASN A 76 25.40 6.32 6.23
C ASN A 76 24.56 6.95 5.12
N LEU A 77 24.02 6.12 4.23
CA LEU A 77 23.13 6.58 3.15
C LEU A 77 21.71 6.14 3.45
N GLN A 78 20.76 6.95 3.01
CA GLN A 78 19.35 6.62 3.01
C GLN A 78 18.85 6.61 1.58
N TYR A 79 18.14 5.55 1.21
CA TYR A 79 17.73 5.36 -0.18
C TYR A 79 16.32 4.74 -0.27
N LEU A 80 15.70 4.96 -1.42
CA LEU A 80 14.40 4.43 -1.79
C LEU A 80 14.58 3.57 -3.04
N GLU A 81 14.02 2.37 -3.02
CA GLU A 81 14.06 1.51 -4.21
C GLU A 81 13.11 2.06 -5.29
N GLU A 82 13.55 2.05 -6.55
CA GLU A 82 12.78 2.61 -7.66
C GLU A 82 11.50 1.80 -7.93
N SER A 83 11.59 0.48 -7.87
CA SER A 83 10.49 -0.47 -8.11
C SER A 83 9.27 -0.16 -7.22
N ILE A 84 9.46 -0.10 -5.91
CA ILE A 84 8.38 0.15 -4.94
C ILE A 84 7.81 1.57 -5.11
N ALA A 85 8.66 2.56 -5.39
CA ALA A 85 8.21 3.93 -5.64
C ALA A 85 7.32 4.01 -6.89
N GLN A 86 7.77 3.42 -8.00
CA GLN A 86 7.01 3.36 -9.26
C GLN A 86 5.72 2.57 -9.12
N TRP A 87 5.75 1.44 -8.40
CA TRP A 87 4.57 0.62 -8.15
C TRP A 87 3.49 1.42 -7.41
N VAL A 88 3.84 2.12 -6.33
CA VAL A 88 2.91 2.98 -5.59
C VAL A 88 2.43 4.16 -6.46
N MET A 89 3.35 4.79 -7.21
CA MET A 89 3.04 5.92 -8.10
C MET A 89 2.15 5.55 -9.29
N SER A 90 2.01 4.27 -9.63
CA SER A 90 1.15 3.79 -10.73
C SER A 90 -0.33 4.16 -10.58
N ARG A 91 -0.73 4.70 -9.42
CA ARG A 91 -2.10 5.09 -9.07
C ARG A 91 -2.28 6.58 -8.81
N ASP A 92 -1.51 7.40 -9.51
CA ASP A 92 -1.59 8.87 -9.48
C ASP A 92 -1.47 9.43 -8.05
N VAL A 93 -0.47 8.96 -7.31
CA VAL A 93 -0.15 9.43 -5.96
C VAL A 93 1.22 10.09 -5.92
N LEU A 94 1.42 11.00 -4.97
CA LEU A 94 2.73 11.58 -4.67
C LEU A 94 3.43 10.72 -3.62
N VAL A 95 4.57 10.15 -3.97
CA VAL A 95 5.42 9.40 -3.06
C VAL A 95 6.43 10.33 -2.38
N PHE A 96 6.59 10.16 -1.07
CA PHE A 96 7.59 10.84 -0.26
C PHE A 96 8.46 9.81 0.45
N MET A 97 9.77 9.86 0.22
CA MET A 97 10.70 9.13 1.08
C MET A 97 10.68 9.75 2.48
N ILE A 98 10.41 8.93 3.50
CA ILE A 98 10.55 9.33 4.89
C ILE A 98 11.97 8.96 5.33
N PRO A 99 12.84 9.93 5.64
CA PRO A 99 14.17 9.65 6.16
C PRO A 99 14.08 9.28 7.65
N THR A 100 15.11 8.59 8.14
CA THR A 100 15.37 8.47 9.56
C THR A 100 15.57 9.86 10.16
N VAL A 101 14.83 10.15 11.23
CA VAL A 101 14.98 11.40 11.98
C VAL A 101 15.97 11.14 13.09
N ASN A 102 17.23 11.51 12.87
CA ASN A 102 18.26 11.35 13.89
C ASN A 102 18.11 12.47 14.93
N THR A 103 17.59 12.14 16.12
CA THR A 103 17.51 13.07 17.26
C THR A 103 18.84 13.25 17.99
N SER A 104 19.84 12.40 17.70
CA SER A 104 21.15 12.36 18.36
C SER A 104 22.33 12.76 17.46
N GLY A 105 22.05 13.29 16.26
CA GLY A 105 23.06 13.79 15.33
C GLY A 105 23.68 15.13 15.74
N GLN A 106 24.90 15.41 15.28
CA GLN A 106 25.64 16.68 15.51
C GLN A 106 25.06 17.90 14.78
N LEU A 107 23.98 17.73 14.03
CA LEU A 107 23.28 18.80 13.32
C LEU A 107 22.06 19.22 14.14
N HIS A 108 21.79 20.54 14.18
CA HIS A 108 20.73 21.14 14.99
C HIS A 108 19.48 20.26 15.12
N PRO A 109 19.06 19.88 16.34
CA PRO A 109 17.90 19.02 16.51
C PRO A 109 16.67 19.71 15.91
N SER A 110 16.06 19.04 14.93
CA SER A 110 14.79 19.47 14.36
C SER A 110 13.67 19.12 15.34
N ASN A 111 12.69 20.00 15.50
CA ASN A 111 11.45 19.67 16.23
C ASN A 111 10.52 18.74 15.42
N ILE A 112 10.89 18.39 14.19
CA ILE A 112 10.18 17.41 13.37
C ILE A 112 10.41 16.01 13.95
N THR A 113 9.33 15.24 14.02
CA THR A 113 9.25 13.90 14.61
C THR A 113 8.49 13.01 13.64
N LEU A 114 8.52 11.70 13.81
CA LEU A 114 7.82 10.77 12.92
C LEU A 114 6.30 10.98 12.92
N ARG A 115 5.75 11.43 14.06
CA ARG A 115 4.38 11.93 14.18
C ARG A 115 4.01 13.04 13.20
N HIS A 116 4.94 13.94 12.89
CA HIS A 116 4.69 15.01 11.91
C HIS A 116 4.51 14.44 10.49
N TYR A 117 5.22 13.36 10.15
CA TYR A 117 4.99 12.66 8.88
C TYR A 117 3.60 12.04 8.84
N ALA A 118 3.17 11.34 9.90
CA ALA A 118 1.83 10.76 9.99
C ALA A 118 0.70 11.81 9.87
N ARG A 119 0.94 13.04 10.33
CA ARG A 119 0.00 14.17 10.18
C ARG A 119 -0.10 14.70 8.74
N HIS A 120 0.98 14.65 7.97
CA HIS A 120 1.06 15.28 6.64
C HIS A 120 0.91 14.31 5.47
N LEU A 121 1.01 13.01 5.74
CA LEU A 121 0.90 11.93 4.78
C LEU A 121 -0.43 11.18 4.98
N ASP A 122 -0.93 10.63 3.89
CA ASP A 122 -2.23 9.95 3.82
C ASP A 122 -2.11 8.43 4.05
N GLY A 123 -0.90 7.87 4.02
CA GLY A 123 -0.62 6.47 4.27
C GLY A 123 0.89 6.17 4.27
N LEU A 124 1.26 4.98 4.77
CA LEU A 124 2.64 4.52 4.90
C LEU A 124 2.85 3.20 4.16
N VAL A 125 3.97 3.10 3.44
CA VAL A 125 4.50 1.85 2.91
C VAL A 125 5.85 1.55 3.57
N LEU A 126 5.97 0.36 4.16
CA LEU A 126 7.22 -0.17 4.69
C LEU A 126 7.82 -1.10 3.64
N GLN A 127 8.94 -0.71 3.04
CA GLN A 127 9.57 -1.46 1.94
C GLN A 127 10.43 -2.64 2.44
N GLY A 128 10.77 -3.54 1.52
CA GLY A 128 11.69 -4.67 1.77
C GLY A 128 13.09 -4.24 2.23
N GLY A 129 13.98 -5.20 2.54
CA GLY A 129 15.21 -4.85 3.24
C GLY A 129 16.05 -6.01 3.73
N ALA A 130 17.17 -5.63 4.36
CA ALA A 130 17.92 -6.48 5.26
C ALA A 130 17.04 -6.97 6.42
N ASP A 131 17.39 -8.11 6.99
CA ASP A 131 16.65 -8.80 8.05
C ASP A 131 16.20 -7.88 9.20
N VAL A 132 15.05 -8.22 9.80
CA VAL A 132 14.65 -7.64 11.08
C VAL A 132 15.56 -8.22 12.16
N SER A 133 16.12 -7.37 13.01
CA SER A 133 17.03 -7.81 14.06
C SER A 133 16.29 -8.70 15.07
N PRO A 134 16.83 -9.88 15.44
CA PRO A 134 16.25 -10.73 16.47
C PRO A 134 16.03 -10.04 17.82
N GLN A 135 16.90 -9.09 18.15
CA GLN A 135 16.78 -8.27 19.36
C GLN A 135 15.51 -7.42 19.38
N THR A 136 14.92 -7.13 18.21
CA THR A 136 13.69 -6.35 18.07
C THR A 136 12.47 -7.14 18.55
N TYR A 137 12.50 -8.47 18.50
CA TYR A 137 11.47 -9.36 19.06
C TYR A 137 11.99 -10.21 20.23
N SER A 138 12.98 -9.67 20.96
CA SER A 138 13.53 -10.26 22.21
C SER A 138 14.21 -11.62 22.05
N GLU A 139 14.75 -11.92 20.87
CA GLU A 139 15.57 -13.10 20.62
C GLU A 139 17.04 -12.74 20.38
N ALA A 140 17.92 -13.73 20.48
CA ALA A 140 19.31 -13.63 20.07
C ALA A 140 19.47 -14.14 18.64
N ALA A 141 20.40 -13.57 17.88
CA ALA A 141 20.72 -14.07 16.56
C ALA A 141 21.26 -15.50 16.65
N THR A 142 20.65 -16.44 15.91
CA THR A 142 21.10 -17.83 15.84
C THR A 142 22.41 -17.94 15.08
N ARG A 143 22.69 -16.99 14.16
CA ARG A 143 23.94 -16.89 13.41
C ARG A 143 24.39 -15.43 13.29
N PRO A 144 25.71 -15.14 13.29
CA PRO A 144 26.22 -13.76 13.22
C PRO A 144 25.79 -12.98 11.97
N GLU A 145 25.56 -13.65 10.85
CA GLU A 145 25.09 -13.03 9.60
C GLU A 145 23.64 -12.53 9.67
N TRP A 146 22.82 -13.04 10.60
CA TRP A 146 21.39 -12.71 10.74
C TRP A 146 21.11 -11.71 11.87
N ASN A 147 22.08 -10.82 12.15
CA ASN A 147 21.92 -9.80 13.18
C ASN A 147 20.85 -8.74 12.83
N GLY A 148 20.50 -8.60 11.55
CA GLY A 148 19.54 -7.62 11.04
C GLY A 148 19.95 -6.16 11.25
N ASP A 149 19.04 -5.25 10.93
CA ASP A 149 19.26 -3.81 11.05
C ASP A 149 18.40 -3.18 12.16
N ARG A 150 18.89 -3.29 13.41
CA ARG A 150 18.19 -2.74 14.59
C ARG A 150 17.94 -1.24 14.49
N ALA A 151 18.85 -0.48 13.88
CA ALA A 151 18.70 0.96 13.76
C ALA A 151 17.51 1.31 12.84
N ARG A 152 17.37 0.58 11.73
CA ARG A 152 16.21 0.70 10.86
C ARG A 152 14.92 0.21 11.53
N ASP A 153 14.98 -0.92 12.25
CA ASP A 153 13.84 -1.50 12.94
C ASP A 153 13.18 -0.48 13.88
N LEU A 154 13.96 0.16 14.76
CA LEU A 154 13.43 1.10 15.76
C LEU A 154 12.70 2.27 15.13
N TYR A 155 13.27 2.85 14.07
CA TYR A 155 12.68 3.97 13.34
C TYR A 155 11.39 3.56 12.61
N GLU A 156 11.38 2.42 11.93
CA GLU A 156 10.19 1.98 11.18
C GLU A 156 9.08 1.47 12.11
N LEU A 157 9.42 0.93 13.29
CA LEU A 157 8.45 0.63 14.33
C LEU A 157 7.80 1.90 14.88
N GLU A 158 8.57 2.95 15.14
CA GLU A 158 8.00 4.23 15.56
C GLU A 158 7.09 4.81 14.45
N LEU A 159 7.49 4.72 13.17
CA LEU A 159 6.60 5.09 12.06
C LEU A 159 5.31 4.27 12.02
N LEU A 160 5.41 2.95 12.17
CA LEU A 160 4.26 2.05 12.22
C LEU A 160 3.28 2.52 13.31
N HIS A 161 3.78 2.74 14.52
CA HIS A 161 2.95 3.21 15.64
C HIS A 161 2.32 4.56 15.36
N GLU A 162 3.07 5.56 14.89
CA GLU A 162 2.56 6.91 14.63
C GLU A 162 1.48 6.93 13.53
N PHE A 163 1.62 6.11 12.47
CA PHE A 163 0.59 6.01 11.43
C PHE A 163 -0.65 5.25 11.91
N VAL A 164 -0.48 4.16 12.65
CA VAL A 164 -1.59 3.37 13.19
C VAL A 164 -2.39 4.19 14.21
N ASP A 165 -1.71 4.91 15.11
CA ASP A 165 -2.35 5.79 16.11
C ASP A 165 -3.08 6.97 15.47
N ALA A 166 -2.57 7.48 14.35
CA ALA A 166 -3.26 8.49 13.53
C ALA A 166 -4.43 7.92 12.70
N GLY A 167 -4.69 6.60 12.78
CA GLY A 167 -5.73 5.91 12.01
C GLY A 167 -5.43 5.84 10.52
N LYS A 168 -4.18 6.05 10.11
CA LYS A 168 -3.73 6.02 8.71
C LYS A 168 -3.41 4.59 8.27
N PRO A 169 -3.59 4.27 6.98
CA PRO A 169 -3.30 2.94 6.50
C PRO A 169 -1.80 2.67 6.41
N VAL A 170 -1.41 1.42 6.63
CA VAL A 170 -0.04 0.93 6.49
C VAL A 170 0.00 -0.31 5.59
N LEU A 171 0.96 -0.36 4.67
CA LEU A 171 1.24 -1.53 3.85
C LEU A 171 2.71 -1.93 4.02
N GLY A 172 2.98 -3.15 4.45
CA GLY A 172 4.34 -3.69 4.60
C GLY A 172 4.66 -4.71 3.53
N ILE A 173 5.83 -4.59 2.89
CA ILE A 173 6.30 -5.48 1.82
C ILE A 173 7.55 -6.23 2.27
N CYS A 174 7.54 -7.56 2.12
CA CYS A 174 8.58 -8.49 2.55
C CYS A 174 8.98 -8.22 4.01
N ARG A 175 10.15 -7.63 4.24
CA ARG A 175 10.59 -7.15 5.56
C ARG A 175 9.54 -6.27 6.26
N GLY A 176 8.82 -5.41 5.53
CA GLY A 176 7.75 -4.58 6.09
C GLY A 176 6.61 -5.42 6.70
N CYS A 177 6.29 -6.58 6.12
CA CYS A 177 5.33 -7.53 6.69
C CYS A 177 5.81 -8.08 8.02
N GLN A 178 7.07 -8.52 8.07
CA GLN A 178 7.72 -9.04 9.27
C GLN A 178 7.76 -7.98 10.38
N LEU A 179 8.12 -6.74 10.04
CA LEU A 179 8.18 -5.64 11.00
C LEU A 179 6.79 -5.28 11.55
N ILE A 180 5.73 -5.34 10.73
CA ILE A 180 4.35 -5.18 11.22
C ILE A 180 4.04 -6.23 12.28
N ASN A 181 4.34 -7.51 12.02
CA ASN A 181 4.10 -8.57 12.98
C ASN A 181 4.85 -8.32 14.31
N VAL A 182 6.14 -8.00 14.22
CA VAL A 182 7.00 -7.70 15.37
C VAL A 182 6.50 -6.47 16.14
N GLY A 183 6.05 -5.42 15.46
CA GLY A 183 5.51 -4.21 16.09
C GLY A 183 4.22 -4.45 16.88
N PHE A 184 3.50 -5.54 16.59
CA PHE A 184 2.37 -5.99 17.38
C PHE A 184 2.72 -7.14 18.35
N GLY A 185 4.01 -7.41 18.56
CA GLY A 185 4.51 -8.35 19.56
C GLY A 185 4.67 -9.79 19.09
N GLY A 186 4.68 -10.03 17.77
CA GLY A 186 4.97 -11.35 17.21
C GLY A 186 6.48 -11.62 17.07
N THR A 187 6.82 -12.83 16.62
CA THR A 187 8.19 -13.29 16.40
C THR A 187 8.39 -13.74 14.94
N LEU A 188 9.65 -13.99 14.56
CA LEU A 188 10.02 -14.46 13.23
C LEU A 188 10.79 -15.78 13.31
N TYR A 189 10.69 -16.58 12.25
CA TYR A 189 11.74 -17.53 11.93
C TYR A 189 12.94 -16.74 11.42
N GLN A 190 14.13 -17.00 11.98
CA GLN A 190 15.35 -16.30 11.59
C GLN A 190 15.87 -16.84 10.25
N ASP A 191 15.57 -18.11 9.97
CA ASP A 191 15.77 -18.72 8.66
C ASP A 191 14.81 -19.89 8.46
N ILE A 192 13.96 -19.80 7.43
CA ILE A 192 12.98 -20.83 7.10
C ILE A 192 13.66 -22.17 6.84
N ALA A 193 14.80 -22.16 6.13
CA ALA A 193 15.48 -23.38 5.72
C ALA A 193 16.05 -24.17 6.91
N SER A 194 16.54 -23.49 7.95
CA SER A 194 17.02 -24.16 9.18
C SER A 194 15.94 -24.36 10.24
N ASP A 195 14.97 -23.46 10.34
CA ASP A 195 14.05 -23.43 11.48
C ASP A 195 12.74 -24.19 11.23
N VAL A 196 12.40 -24.47 9.96
CA VAL A 196 11.14 -25.11 9.57
C VAL A 196 11.41 -26.40 8.80
N GLU A 197 11.21 -27.53 9.48
CA GLU A 197 11.41 -28.85 8.88
C GLU A 197 10.47 -29.08 7.68
N GLY A 198 11.05 -29.43 6.54
CA GLY A 198 10.30 -29.73 5.32
C GLY A 198 9.81 -28.48 4.55
N ALA A 199 10.21 -27.27 4.96
CA ALA A 199 9.87 -26.06 4.22
C ALA A 199 10.50 -26.05 2.83
N THR A 200 9.79 -25.45 1.88
CA THR A 200 10.34 -25.22 0.55
C THR A 200 11.33 -24.05 0.58
N SER A 201 12.11 -23.90 -0.49
CA SER A 201 12.99 -22.73 -0.63
C SER A 201 12.14 -21.49 -0.92
N HIS A 202 12.26 -20.44 -0.10
CA HIS A 202 11.67 -19.11 -0.30
C HIS A 202 12.69 -18.07 -0.85
N VAL A 203 13.94 -18.48 -0.99
CA VAL A 203 14.97 -17.76 -1.72
C VAL A 203 15.99 -18.76 -2.24
N ASN A 204 16.46 -18.55 -3.46
CA ASN A 204 17.52 -19.34 -4.11
C ASN A 204 18.23 -18.51 -5.20
N ASP A 205 19.11 -19.16 -5.95
CA ASP A 205 19.91 -18.55 -7.01
C ASP A 205 19.10 -17.93 -8.16
N LEU A 206 17.80 -18.26 -8.30
CA LEU A 206 16.91 -17.61 -9.25
C LEU A 206 16.49 -16.20 -8.80
N TYR A 207 16.60 -15.92 -7.49
CA TYR A 207 16.36 -14.62 -6.85
C TYR A 207 15.06 -13.97 -7.33
N ASP A 208 15.12 -12.89 -8.11
CA ASP A 208 13.96 -12.18 -8.67
C ASP A 208 13.06 -13.02 -9.57
N ARG A 209 13.49 -14.22 -10.00
CA ARG A 209 12.70 -15.17 -10.80
C ARG A 209 12.13 -16.33 -9.98
N HIS A 210 12.48 -16.46 -8.71
CA HIS A 210 11.93 -17.51 -7.86
C HIS A 210 10.44 -17.27 -7.57
N ARG A 211 9.63 -18.32 -7.70
CA ARG A 211 8.17 -18.29 -7.59
C ARG A 211 7.66 -19.45 -6.75
N HIS A 212 6.55 -19.24 -6.07
CA HIS A 212 5.80 -20.28 -5.37
C HIS A 212 4.32 -19.93 -5.29
N THR A 213 3.49 -20.93 -5.02
CA THR A 213 2.04 -20.79 -4.90
C THR A 213 1.66 -20.41 -3.47
N ILE A 214 0.75 -19.46 -3.33
CA ILE A 214 0.11 -19.10 -2.07
C ILE A 214 -1.37 -19.48 -2.10
N VAL A 215 -1.95 -19.71 -0.92
CA VAL A 215 -3.37 -19.99 -0.73
C VAL A 215 -3.99 -18.97 0.22
N PHE A 216 -5.23 -18.57 -0.05
CA PHE A 216 -5.96 -17.65 0.81
C PHE A 216 -6.88 -18.40 1.79
N PRO A 217 -6.72 -18.23 3.12
CA PRO A 217 -7.65 -18.81 4.08
C PRO A 217 -9.10 -18.37 3.82
N LYS A 218 -10.05 -19.29 4.01
CA LYS A 218 -11.48 -18.97 3.84
C LYS A 218 -11.88 -17.85 4.81
N GLY A 219 -12.44 -16.77 4.26
CA GLY A 219 -12.85 -15.61 5.05
C GLY A 219 -11.76 -14.56 5.26
N SER A 220 -10.53 -14.76 4.77
CA SER A 220 -9.54 -13.69 4.73
C SER A 220 -9.99 -12.55 3.80
N SER A 221 -9.51 -11.34 4.05
CA SER A 221 -9.83 -10.19 3.20
C SER A 221 -9.26 -10.36 1.78
N LEU A 222 -8.10 -11.01 1.64
CA LEU A 222 -7.51 -11.35 0.35
C LEU A 222 -8.35 -12.37 -0.43
N ALA A 223 -8.94 -13.38 0.23
CA ALA A 223 -9.86 -14.31 -0.43
C ALA A 223 -11.07 -13.58 -1.04
N GLY A 224 -11.56 -12.53 -0.38
CA GLY A 224 -12.63 -11.66 -0.90
C GLY A 224 -12.20 -10.75 -2.06
N LEU A 225 -10.95 -10.32 -2.08
CA LEU A 225 -10.37 -9.53 -3.19
C LEU A 225 -10.07 -10.40 -4.42
N PHE A 226 -9.75 -11.67 -4.21
CA PHE A 226 -9.36 -12.62 -5.26
C PHE A 226 -10.24 -13.88 -5.28
N PRO A 227 -11.57 -13.74 -5.51
CA PRO A 227 -12.51 -14.86 -5.33
C PRO A 227 -12.39 -15.97 -6.38
N LYS A 228 -11.71 -15.73 -7.51
CA LYS A 228 -11.60 -16.67 -8.64
C LYS A 228 -10.34 -17.53 -8.62
N THR A 229 -9.38 -17.21 -7.77
CA THR A 229 -8.06 -17.82 -7.82
C THR A 229 -7.91 -18.89 -6.74
N GLY A 230 -8.32 -18.65 -5.49
CA GLY A 230 -8.21 -19.61 -4.37
C GLY A 230 -6.75 -19.89 -3.95
N GLU A 231 -5.90 -20.06 -4.96
CA GLU A 231 -4.45 -20.15 -4.96
C GLU A 231 -3.90 -19.13 -5.98
N ALA A 232 -2.71 -18.60 -5.76
CA ALA A 232 -2.08 -17.64 -6.67
C ALA A 232 -0.57 -17.84 -6.71
N LEU A 233 0.06 -17.54 -7.84
CA LEU A 233 1.52 -17.57 -7.97
C LEU A 233 2.11 -16.20 -7.64
N VAL A 234 3.15 -16.16 -6.81
CA VAL A 234 3.86 -14.93 -6.43
C VAL A 234 5.37 -15.12 -6.49
N ASN A 235 6.12 -14.02 -6.51
CA ASN A 235 7.56 -14.07 -6.35
C ASN A 235 7.98 -14.29 -4.89
N SER A 236 9.17 -14.83 -4.66
CA SER A 236 9.67 -15.08 -3.31
C SER A 236 11.17 -14.81 -3.22
N ILE A 237 11.56 -13.90 -2.33
CA ILE A 237 12.94 -13.45 -2.11
C ILE A 237 13.12 -13.16 -0.61
N HIS A 238 12.86 -14.16 0.22
CA HIS A 238 12.99 -14.04 1.67
C HIS A 238 13.42 -15.36 2.29
N HIS A 239 14.23 -15.26 3.34
CA HIS A 239 14.57 -16.41 4.17
C HIS A 239 14.01 -16.29 5.59
N GLN A 240 13.62 -15.09 6.03
CA GLN A 240 12.83 -14.88 7.24
C GLN A 240 11.32 -14.93 6.94
N SER A 241 10.53 -15.31 7.94
CA SER A 241 9.06 -15.24 7.89
C SER A 241 8.46 -15.12 9.28
N VAL A 242 7.16 -14.84 9.35
CA VAL A 242 6.42 -14.80 10.62
C VAL A 242 6.35 -16.18 11.26
N LYS A 243 6.71 -16.27 12.55
CA LYS A 243 6.62 -17.48 13.37
C LYS A 243 5.41 -17.41 14.29
N ASP A 244 5.47 -16.57 15.32
CA ASP A 244 4.34 -16.30 16.21
C ASP A 244 3.66 -15.00 15.80
N LEU A 245 2.33 -15.02 15.69
CA LEU A 245 1.56 -13.84 15.31
C LEU A 245 1.52 -12.82 16.45
N GLY A 246 1.67 -11.55 16.08
CA GLY A 246 1.43 -10.43 16.97
C GLY A 246 -0.05 -10.33 17.39
N ARG A 247 -0.32 -9.49 18.39
CA ARG A 247 -1.67 -9.28 18.91
C ARG A 247 -2.59 -8.70 17.84
N ASP A 248 -3.80 -9.26 17.76
CA ASP A 248 -4.84 -8.85 16.80
C ASP A 248 -4.41 -8.96 15.33
N ILE A 249 -3.37 -9.75 15.05
CA ILE A 249 -2.94 -10.11 13.70
C ILE A 249 -3.64 -11.40 13.26
N THR A 250 -4.13 -11.41 12.03
CA THR A 250 -4.62 -12.62 11.37
C THR A 250 -3.82 -12.90 10.11
N VAL A 251 -3.73 -14.16 9.72
CA VAL A 251 -3.10 -14.55 8.45
C VAL A 251 -4.07 -14.35 7.30
N GLU A 252 -3.55 -13.79 6.21
CA GLU A 252 -4.28 -13.50 4.98
C GLU A 252 -3.90 -14.41 3.81
N ALA A 253 -2.69 -14.99 3.85
CA ALA A 253 -2.20 -15.98 2.89
C ALA A 253 -1.14 -16.88 3.52
N TYR A 254 -1.05 -18.12 3.04
CA TYR A 254 0.02 -19.06 3.35
C TYR A 254 0.69 -19.54 2.06
N SER A 255 1.96 -19.90 2.13
CA SER A 255 2.64 -20.68 1.11
C SER A 255 2.06 -22.09 1.04
N GLN A 256 1.80 -22.57 -0.18
CA GLN A 256 1.21 -23.88 -0.43
C GLN A 256 2.26 -24.97 -0.18
N GLY A 257 1.95 -25.92 0.71
CA GLY A 257 2.78 -27.11 0.95
C GLY A 257 3.60 -27.04 2.24
N ASP A 258 4.07 -25.86 2.64
CA ASP A 258 4.86 -25.65 3.88
C ASP A 258 4.17 -24.74 4.91
N ASN A 259 3.06 -24.10 4.55
CA ASN A 259 2.27 -23.22 5.44
C ASN A 259 3.05 -22.05 6.04
N ILE A 260 4.12 -21.59 5.37
CA ILE A 260 4.78 -20.33 5.74
C ILE A 260 3.79 -19.17 5.57
N VAL A 261 3.75 -18.25 6.53
CA VAL A 261 2.86 -17.08 6.49
C VAL A 261 3.34 -16.11 5.41
N GLU A 262 2.45 -15.83 4.45
CA GLU A 262 2.77 -15.00 3.28
C GLU A 262 2.06 -13.64 3.28
N ALA A 263 0.97 -13.51 4.03
CA ALA A 263 0.36 -12.21 4.26
C ALA A 263 -0.33 -12.14 5.62
N ILE A 264 -0.37 -10.96 6.21
CA ILE A 264 -0.99 -10.70 7.51
C ILE A 264 -1.86 -9.44 7.49
N ARG A 265 -2.80 -9.37 8.43
CA ARG A 265 -3.68 -8.22 8.63
C ARG A 265 -3.81 -7.90 10.11
N TYR A 266 -3.64 -6.63 10.47
CA TYR A 266 -4.02 -6.14 11.79
C TYR A 266 -5.50 -5.74 11.82
N GLN A 267 -6.24 -6.33 12.75
CA GLN A 267 -7.70 -6.28 12.78
C GLN A 267 -8.29 -5.01 13.40
N ARG A 268 -7.49 -4.23 14.15
CA ARG A 268 -7.98 -3.02 14.83
C ARG A 268 -7.78 -1.73 14.05
N ALA A 269 -7.37 -1.82 12.78
CA ALA A 269 -7.24 -0.68 11.89
C ALA A 269 -8.00 -0.92 10.58
N ARG A 270 -8.41 0.17 9.91
CA ARG A 270 -9.07 0.07 8.60
C ARG A 270 -8.21 -0.61 7.56
N PHE A 271 -6.91 -0.34 7.56
CA PHE A 271 -5.94 -0.99 6.68
C PHE A 271 -4.55 -1.01 7.26
N VAL A 272 -4.11 -2.15 7.77
CA VAL A 272 -2.72 -2.43 8.10
C VAL A 272 -2.45 -3.87 7.66
N MET A 273 -1.69 -4.04 6.58
CA MET A 273 -1.47 -5.32 5.93
C MET A 273 0.01 -5.52 5.61
N GLY A 274 0.51 -6.73 5.80
CA GLY A 274 1.82 -7.16 5.36
C GLY A 274 1.70 -8.20 4.25
N LEU A 275 2.53 -8.10 3.22
CA LEU A 275 2.72 -9.11 2.17
C LEU A 275 4.19 -9.53 2.19
N GLN A 276 4.46 -10.82 2.12
CA GLN A 276 5.82 -11.35 2.17
C GLN A 276 6.49 -11.38 0.79
N TRP A 277 5.70 -11.50 -0.29
CA TRP A 277 6.15 -11.30 -1.67
C TRP A 277 6.33 -9.82 -2.04
N HIS A 278 6.87 -9.56 -3.24
CA HIS A 278 7.14 -8.20 -3.76
C HIS A 278 6.21 -7.86 -4.93
N PRO A 279 5.02 -7.28 -4.66
CA PRO A 279 4.08 -6.88 -5.72
C PRO A 279 4.68 -5.86 -6.71
N GLU A 280 5.72 -5.13 -6.33
CA GLU A 280 6.46 -4.20 -7.19
C GLU A 280 7.23 -4.88 -8.33
N PHE A 281 7.43 -6.21 -8.27
CA PHE A 281 8.02 -7.00 -9.35
C PHE A 281 6.96 -7.70 -10.23
N HIS A 282 5.68 -7.47 -9.97
CA HIS A 282 4.59 -8.03 -10.74
C HIS A 282 4.15 -7.04 -11.82
N SER A 283 4.21 -7.44 -13.09
CA SER A 283 3.68 -6.63 -14.19
C SER A 283 2.17 -6.48 -14.07
N ALA A 284 1.67 -5.24 -14.18
CA ALA A 284 0.22 -4.98 -14.22
C ALA A 284 -0.41 -5.68 -15.44
N GLY A 285 -1.43 -6.51 -15.21
CA GLY A 285 -2.06 -7.33 -16.26
C GLY A 285 -1.21 -8.50 -16.75
N GLY A 286 -0.12 -8.83 -16.05
CA GLY A 286 0.61 -10.08 -16.24
C GLY A 286 -0.31 -11.28 -15.96
N VAL A 287 -0.15 -12.34 -16.74
CA VAL A 287 -1.03 -13.53 -16.68
C VAL A 287 -0.52 -14.61 -15.73
N GLU A 288 0.74 -14.51 -15.33
CA GLU A 288 1.43 -15.55 -14.56
C GLU A 288 1.40 -15.26 -13.05
N LEU A 289 1.81 -14.06 -12.63
CA LEU A 289 1.82 -13.67 -11.21
C LEU A 289 0.52 -12.99 -10.81
N LEU A 290 0.21 -13.07 -9.51
CA LEU A 290 -0.94 -12.40 -8.92
C LEU A 290 -0.94 -10.91 -9.27
N ASP A 291 -1.99 -10.43 -9.93
CA ASP A 291 -2.21 -9.00 -10.11
C ASP A 291 -2.49 -8.35 -8.74
N CYS A 292 -1.49 -7.65 -8.22
CA CYS A 292 -1.56 -7.01 -6.90
C CYS A 292 -2.24 -5.63 -6.93
N THR A 293 -2.75 -5.21 -8.10
CA THR A 293 -3.56 -4.00 -8.27
C THR A 293 -4.67 -3.86 -7.21
N PRO A 294 -5.51 -4.88 -6.94
CA PRO A 294 -6.61 -4.74 -5.99
C PRO A 294 -6.15 -4.47 -4.56
N ILE A 295 -4.95 -4.94 -4.19
CA ILE A 295 -4.37 -4.68 -2.86
C ILE A 295 -3.97 -3.21 -2.75
N LEU A 296 -3.25 -2.69 -3.75
CA LEU A 296 -2.86 -1.27 -3.79
C LEU A 296 -4.08 -0.35 -3.82
N ASP A 297 -5.10 -0.68 -4.62
CA ASP A 297 -6.34 0.08 -4.67
C ASP A 297 -7.08 0.09 -3.32
N ASN A 298 -7.07 -1.02 -2.59
CA ASN A 298 -7.67 -1.10 -1.26
C ASN A 298 -6.89 -0.24 -0.23
N PHE A 299 -5.55 -0.28 -0.26
CA PHE A 299 -4.70 0.59 0.55
C PHE A 299 -4.98 2.07 0.27
N LEU A 300 -5.01 2.48 -1.00
CA LEU A 300 -5.25 3.87 -1.39
C LEU A 300 -6.68 4.34 -1.13
N ARG A 301 -7.66 3.44 -1.21
CA ARG A 301 -9.02 3.73 -0.77
C ARG A 301 -9.05 4.04 0.72
N ALA A 302 -8.40 3.21 1.55
CA ALA A 302 -8.29 3.48 2.99
C ALA A 302 -7.57 4.81 3.29
N ALA A 303 -6.55 5.16 2.48
CA ALA A 303 -5.85 6.45 2.61
C ALA A 303 -6.78 7.64 2.32
N ARG A 304 -7.64 7.53 1.29
CA ARG A 304 -8.66 8.56 0.99
C ARG A 304 -9.69 8.69 2.10
N GLU A 305 -10.14 7.58 2.68
CA GLU A 305 -11.17 7.57 3.73
C GLU A 305 -10.69 8.12 5.07
N THR A 306 -9.38 8.04 5.33
CA THR A 306 -8.75 8.48 6.59
C THR A 306 -8.06 9.85 6.44
N ARG A 307 -8.25 10.49 5.30
CA ARG A 307 -7.76 11.84 5.02
C ARG A 307 -8.67 12.86 5.71
N PHE A 308 -8.07 13.68 6.58
CA PHE A 308 -8.72 14.80 7.26
C PHE A 308 -8.21 16.12 6.68
#